data_AF-A0A7X0IYZ7-F1
#
_entry.id   AF-A0A7X0IYZ7-F1
#
_cell.length_a   1.000
_cell.length_b   1.000
_cell.length_c   1.000
_cell.angle_alpha   90.00
_cell.angle_beta   90.00
_cell.angle_gamma   90.00
#
_symmetry.space_group_name_H-M   'P 1'
#
loop_
_entity.id
_entity.type
_entity.pdbx_description
1 polymer ?
#
loop_
_entity_poly.entity_id
_entity_poly.type
_entity_poly.pdbx_seq_one_letter_code
_entity_poly.pdbx_strand_id
1 'polypeptide(L)'
;MSVRDIADLLGIARSTVQDGIGRAATAGLSWPLPADLTDDVLECKLFARQGTKQGVRRLPEPDWSVIAVELKKPGVTLTILWEEYRAVYPDGYGFSRFCDLFRGFERRLTPTMRQVHIAGDKVFVDYSGKKLPIVDRKTGEIREAEIFVGVLGASSYAFAEATWTQTLPDWIGSHVRMFAYFGGVPRLIVYDYVPGHVIGVLCPERLCAPAGVSFCDQTTRLSVAAHLWRTTSAPSYSP
;
A
#
# COMPACT_ATOMS: atom_id res chain seq x y z
N MET A 1 -53.15 -27.83 -9.74
CA MET A 1 -53.01 -26.37 -9.76
C MET A 1 -52.20 -25.98 -10.99
N SER A 2 -52.56 -24.93 -11.73
CA SER A 2 -51.79 -24.56 -12.93
C SER A 2 -50.52 -23.81 -12.56
N VAL A 3 -49.52 -23.81 -13.45
CA VAL A 3 -48.27 -23.04 -13.27
C VAL A 3 -48.52 -21.55 -13.08
N ARG A 4 -49.59 -21.02 -13.70
CA ARG A 4 -49.97 -19.60 -13.57
C ARG A 4 -50.48 -19.32 -12.17
N ASP A 5 -51.39 -20.16 -11.68
CA ASP A 5 -51.95 -20.01 -10.32
C ASP A 5 -50.86 -20.11 -9.25
N ILE A 6 -49.86 -21.00 -9.43
CA ILE A 6 -48.70 -21.13 -8.54
C ILE A 6 -47.85 -19.85 -8.55
N ALA A 7 -47.56 -19.32 -9.74
CA ALA A 7 -46.76 -18.12 -9.92
C ALA A 7 -47.42 -16.90 -9.27
N ASP A 8 -48.74 -16.75 -9.46
CA ASP A 8 -49.52 -15.64 -8.93
C ASP A 8 -49.65 -15.72 -7.40
N LEU A 9 -49.83 -16.92 -6.83
CA LEU A 9 -49.87 -17.14 -5.37
C LEU A 9 -48.53 -16.87 -4.68
N LEU A 10 -47.41 -17.23 -5.32
CA LEU A 10 -46.06 -17.12 -4.75
C LEU A 10 -45.34 -15.82 -5.15
N GLY A 11 -45.90 -15.01 -6.05
CA GLY A 11 -45.29 -13.77 -6.53
C GLY A 11 -43.99 -13.97 -7.32
N ILE A 12 -43.80 -15.13 -7.96
CA ILE A 12 -42.57 -15.47 -8.71
C ILE A 12 -42.85 -15.64 -10.20
N ALA A 13 -41.82 -15.49 -11.03
CA ALA A 13 -41.95 -15.64 -12.48
C ALA A 13 -42.38 -17.08 -12.86
N ARG A 14 -43.30 -17.20 -13.83
CA ARG A 14 -43.77 -18.49 -14.34
C ARG A 14 -42.65 -19.42 -14.81
N SER A 15 -41.59 -18.85 -15.40
CA SER A 15 -40.39 -19.58 -15.82
C SER A 15 -39.68 -20.24 -14.64
N THR A 16 -39.59 -19.56 -13.50
CA THR A 16 -38.98 -20.08 -12.27
C THR A 16 -39.82 -21.22 -11.67
N VAL A 17 -41.15 -21.11 -11.72
CA VAL A 17 -42.05 -22.19 -11.31
C VAL A 17 -41.88 -23.42 -12.20
N GLN A 18 -41.84 -23.24 -13.52
CA GLN A 18 -41.64 -24.33 -14.47
C GLN A 18 -40.30 -25.02 -14.29
N ASP A 19 -39.24 -24.24 -14.09
CA ASP A 19 -37.89 -24.73 -13.84
C ASP A 19 -37.82 -25.50 -12.51
N GLY A 20 -38.44 -24.97 -11.44
CA GLY A 20 -38.54 -25.67 -10.15
C GLY A 20 -39.26 -27.02 -10.25
N ILE A 21 -40.40 -27.07 -10.95
CA ILE A 21 -41.16 -28.32 -11.18
C ILE A 21 -40.34 -29.31 -12.02
N GLY A 22 -39.66 -28.83 -13.06
CA GLY A 22 -38.80 -29.67 -13.91
C GLY A 22 -37.62 -30.27 -13.14
N ARG A 23 -37.02 -29.49 -12.22
CA ARG A 23 -35.93 -29.95 -11.35
C ARG A 23 -36.41 -31.00 -10.35
N ALA A 24 -37.55 -30.79 -9.71
CA ALA A 24 -38.14 -31.76 -8.80
C ALA A 24 -38.45 -33.09 -9.50
N ALA A 25 -39.02 -33.03 -10.71
CA ALA A 25 -39.27 -34.21 -11.53
C ALA A 25 -37.97 -34.93 -11.93
N THR A 26 -36.93 -34.18 -12.33
CA THR A 26 -35.61 -34.74 -12.68
C THR A 26 -34.90 -35.37 -11.47
N ALA A 27 -35.09 -34.81 -10.29
CA ALA A 27 -34.57 -35.33 -9.03
C ALA A 27 -35.40 -36.49 -8.46
N GLY A 28 -36.50 -36.87 -9.13
CA GLY A 28 -37.39 -37.95 -8.71
C GLY A 28 -38.12 -37.66 -7.40
N LEU A 29 -38.33 -36.37 -7.05
CA LEU A 29 -38.95 -35.96 -5.79
C LEU A 29 -40.47 -35.90 -5.96
N SER A 30 -41.19 -36.56 -5.06
CA SER A 30 -42.65 -36.53 -4.96
C SER A 30 -43.08 -35.95 -3.61
N TRP A 31 -44.23 -35.29 -3.59
CA TRP A 31 -44.87 -34.84 -2.36
C TRP A 31 -45.81 -35.93 -1.81
N PRO A 32 -45.87 -36.19 -0.49
CA PRO A 32 -45.09 -35.57 0.58
C PRO A 32 -43.63 -36.00 0.59
N LEU A 33 -42.74 -35.09 1.00
CA LEU A 33 -41.31 -35.40 1.11
C LEU A 33 -41.05 -36.39 2.26
N PRO A 34 -40.06 -37.30 2.12
CA PRO A 34 -39.64 -38.20 3.19
C PRO A 34 -39.16 -37.43 4.42
N ALA A 35 -39.44 -37.94 5.63
CA ALA A 35 -39.11 -37.28 6.90
C ALA A 35 -37.59 -37.20 7.19
N ASP A 36 -36.80 -38.02 6.48
CA ASP A 36 -35.34 -38.06 6.52
C ASP A 36 -34.67 -37.06 5.55
N LEU A 37 -35.45 -36.33 4.75
CA LEU A 37 -34.92 -35.35 3.81
C LEU A 37 -34.79 -33.98 4.47
N THR A 38 -33.55 -33.57 4.79
CA THR A 38 -33.26 -32.22 5.28
C THR A 38 -33.23 -31.20 4.15
N ASP A 39 -33.43 -29.92 4.51
CA ASP A 39 -33.38 -28.80 3.56
C ASP A 39 -32.06 -28.74 2.77
N ASP A 40 -30.92 -29.02 3.43
CA ASP A 40 -29.61 -29.04 2.77
C ASP A 40 -29.51 -30.12 1.68
N VAL A 41 -30.09 -31.31 1.94
CA VAL A 41 -30.09 -32.42 0.98
C VAL A 41 -31.06 -32.13 -0.17
N LEU A 42 -32.18 -31.48 0.12
CA LEU A 42 -33.13 -31.03 -0.88
C LEU A 42 -32.51 -29.97 -1.81
N GLU A 43 -31.81 -28.99 -1.23
CA GLU A 43 -31.11 -27.94 -1.98
C GLU A 43 -30.02 -28.53 -2.87
N CYS A 44 -29.21 -29.46 -2.35
CA CYS A 44 -28.21 -30.17 -3.15
C CYS A 44 -28.86 -30.91 -4.33
N LYS A 45 -29.96 -31.64 -4.11
CA LYS A 45 -30.63 -32.39 -5.18
C LYS A 45 -31.24 -31.49 -6.26
N LEU A 46 -31.80 -30.34 -5.88
CA LEU A 46 -32.49 -29.42 -6.80
C LEU A 46 -31.53 -28.45 -7.52
N PHE A 47 -30.41 -28.08 -6.90
CA PHE A 47 -29.55 -26.99 -7.38
C PHE A 47 -28.10 -27.38 -7.70
N ALA A 48 -27.64 -28.61 -7.44
CA ALA A 48 -26.25 -29.05 -7.70
C ALA A 48 -25.78 -28.88 -9.17
N ARG A 49 -26.69 -28.82 -10.15
CA ARG A 49 -26.32 -28.61 -11.56
C ARG A 49 -26.10 -27.14 -11.96
N GLN A 50 -26.35 -26.18 -11.06
CA GLN A 50 -25.96 -24.78 -11.26
C GLN A 50 -24.62 -24.42 -10.60
N GLY A 51 -23.77 -25.43 -10.33
CA GLY A 51 -22.35 -25.19 -10.31
C GLY A 51 -21.95 -24.65 -11.69
N THR A 52 -21.67 -23.35 -11.77
CA THR A 52 -20.80 -22.82 -12.82
C THR A 52 -19.67 -23.82 -12.98
N LYS A 53 -19.59 -24.49 -14.13
CA LYS A 53 -18.44 -25.32 -14.44
C LYS A 53 -17.26 -24.36 -14.39
N GLN A 54 -16.54 -24.30 -13.26
CA GLN A 54 -15.28 -23.60 -13.17
C GLN A 54 -14.45 -24.16 -14.31
N GLY A 55 -14.23 -23.34 -15.34
CA GLY A 55 -13.72 -23.80 -16.62
C GLY A 55 -12.48 -24.65 -16.41
N VAL A 56 -12.61 -25.95 -16.63
CA VAL A 56 -11.49 -26.92 -16.59
C VAL A 56 -10.74 -26.82 -17.91
N ARG A 57 -10.22 -25.63 -18.21
CA ARG A 57 -9.10 -25.44 -19.11
C ARG A 57 -8.07 -24.62 -18.35
N ARG A 58 -7.41 -25.29 -17.40
CA ARG A 58 -6.14 -24.79 -16.85
C ARG A 58 -5.10 -25.00 -17.95
N LEU A 59 -4.86 -23.95 -18.73
CA LEU A 59 -3.72 -23.89 -19.63
C LEU A 59 -2.44 -23.91 -18.78
N PRO A 60 -1.28 -24.27 -19.36
CA PRO A 60 -0.01 -24.21 -18.64
C PRO A 60 0.20 -22.82 -18.06
N GLU A 61 0.26 -22.72 -16.73
CA GLU A 61 0.58 -21.46 -16.04
C GLU A 61 2.10 -21.24 -16.06
N PRO A 62 2.57 -20.04 -16.41
CA PRO A 62 3.98 -19.70 -16.26
C PRO A 62 4.36 -19.61 -14.78
N ASP A 63 5.65 -19.70 -14.49
CA ASP A 63 6.14 -19.39 -13.15
C ASP A 63 6.05 -17.88 -12.89
N TRP A 64 5.00 -17.49 -12.15
CA TRP A 64 4.73 -16.11 -11.81
C TRP A 64 5.84 -15.44 -11.00
N SER A 65 6.63 -16.22 -10.25
CA SER A 65 7.75 -15.68 -9.46
C SER A 65 8.90 -15.22 -10.37
N VAL A 66 9.21 -16.01 -11.40
CA VAL A 66 10.23 -15.67 -12.40
C VAL A 66 9.80 -14.45 -13.19
N ILE A 67 8.54 -14.41 -13.66
CA ILE A 67 7.98 -13.25 -14.35
C ILE A 67 8.10 -11.98 -13.51
N ALA A 68 7.79 -12.04 -12.21
CA ALA A 68 7.89 -10.90 -11.32
C ALA A 68 9.34 -10.42 -11.07
N VAL A 69 10.33 -11.31 -11.16
CA VAL A 69 11.76 -10.95 -11.09
C VAL A 69 12.21 -10.33 -12.41
N GLU A 70 11.86 -10.93 -13.53
CA GLU A 70 12.22 -10.44 -14.88
C GLU A 70 11.63 -9.06 -15.17
N LEU A 71 10.39 -8.80 -14.74
CA LEU A 71 9.71 -7.51 -14.91
C LEU A 71 10.41 -6.35 -14.16
N LYS A 72 11.28 -6.64 -13.17
CA LYS A 72 12.06 -5.60 -12.47
C LYS A 72 13.29 -5.13 -13.27
N LYS A 73 13.65 -5.81 -14.36
CA LYS A 73 14.79 -5.42 -15.20
C LYS A 73 14.42 -4.22 -16.08
N PRO A 74 15.36 -3.29 -16.33
CA PRO A 74 15.08 -2.11 -17.14
C PRO A 74 14.71 -2.51 -18.58
N GLY A 75 13.63 -1.92 -19.10
CA GLY A 75 13.16 -2.16 -20.47
C GLY A 75 12.31 -3.43 -20.66
N VAL A 76 12.11 -4.25 -19.62
CA VAL A 76 11.23 -5.43 -19.71
C VAL A 76 9.79 -5.01 -19.47
N THR A 77 8.89 -5.48 -20.33
CA THR A 77 7.44 -5.22 -20.20
C THR A 77 6.67 -6.54 -20.11
N LEU A 78 5.48 -6.49 -19.51
CA LEU A 78 4.61 -7.67 -19.39
C LEU A 78 4.19 -8.22 -20.76
N THR A 79 4.15 -7.37 -21.80
CA THR A 79 3.92 -7.78 -23.19
C THR A 79 5.03 -8.68 -23.71
N ILE A 80 6.30 -8.31 -23.49
CA ILE A 80 7.47 -9.11 -23.89
C ILE A 80 7.43 -10.49 -23.22
N LEU A 81 7.18 -10.53 -21.90
CA LEU A 81 7.11 -11.78 -21.14
C LEU A 81 5.93 -12.67 -21.58
N TRP A 82 4.82 -12.05 -22.01
CA TRP A 82 3.69 -12.77 -22.59
C TRP A 82 4.01 -13.35 -23.97
N GLU A 83 4.73 -12.62 -24.81
CA GLU A 83 5.19 -13.09 -26.13
C GLU A 83 6.13 -14.29 -25.99
N GLU A 84 7.07 -14.24 -25.05
CA GLU A 84 7.95 -15.38 -24.70
C GLU A 84 7.16 -16.59 -24.22
N TYR A 85 6.17 -16.37 -23.33
CA TYR A 85 5.27 -17.42 -22.88
C TYR A 85 4.47 -18.03 -24.05
N ARG A 86 3.97 -17.22 -24.98
CA ARG A 86 3.24 -17.67 -26.17
C ARG A 86 4.11 -18.40 -27.19
N ALA A 87 5.40 -18.07 -27.26
CA ALA A 87 6.36 -18.78 -28.11
C ALA A 87 6.57 -20.22 -27.63
N VAL A 88 6.54 -20.46 -26.31
CA VAL A 88 6.62 -21.80 -25.70
C VAL A 88 5.25 -22.49 -25.71
N TYR A 89 4.17 -21.74 -25.49
CA TYR A 89 2.80 -22.25 -25.42
C TYR A 89 1.89 -21.53 -26.45
N PRO A 90 1.87 -22.00 -27.72
CA PRO A 90 1.05 -21.41 -28.78
C PRO A 90 -0.46 -21.44 -28.54
N ASP A 91 -0.94 -22.32 -27.65
CA ASP A 91 -2.34 -22.40 -27.20
C ASP A 91 -2.53 -21.84 -25.77
N GLY A 92 -1.50 -21.18 -25.23
CA GLY A 92 -1.50 -20.59 -23.89
C GLY A 92 -2.42 -19.37 -23.75
N TYR A 93 -2.48 -18.81 -22.55
CA TYR A 93 -3.31 -17.66 -22.22
C TYR A 93 -3.16 -16.47 -23.20
N GLY A 94 -4.29 -15.88 -23.58
CA GLY A 94 -4.30 -14.57 -24.23
C GLY A 94 -3.83 -13.45 -23.29
N PHE A 95 -3.30 -12.37 -23.85
CA PHE A 95 -2.66 -11.28 -23.10
C PHE A 95 -3.51 -10.76 -21.92
N SER A 96 -4.80 -10.50 -22.14
CA SER A 96 -5.72 -10.03 -21.10
C SER A 96 -5.78 -10.98 -19.89
N ARG A 97 -5.97 -12.29 -20.15
CA ARG A 97 -6.04 -13.30 -19.09
C ARG A 97 -4.70 -13.47 -18.38
N PHE A 98 -3.59 -13.36 -19.10
CA PHE A 98 -2.25 -13.41 -18.54
C PHE A 98 -2.03 -12.26 -17.53
N CYS A 99 -2.41 -11.03 -17.91
CA CYS A 99 -2.37 -9.86 -17.03
C CYS A 99 -3.22 -10.03 -15.77
N ASP A 100 -4.44 -10.57 -15.90
CA ASP A 100 -5.33 -10.80 -14.76
C ASP A 100 -4.75 -11.81 -13.76
N LEU A 101 -4.19 -12.90 -14.26
CA LEU A 101 -3.54 -13.93 -13.44
C LEU A 101 -2.30 -13.39 -12.74
N PHE A 102 -1.46 -12.62 -13.45
CA PHE A 102 -0.30 -11.96 -12.86
C PHE A 102 -0.69 -10.97 -11.76
N ARG A 103 -1.69 -10.11 -11.98
CA ARG A 103 -2.22 -9.21 -10.95
C ARG A 103 -2.81 -9.96 -9.74
N GLY A 104 -3.38 -11.14 -9.97
CA GLY A 104 -3.85 -12.02 -8.89
C GLY A 104 -2.70 -12.63 -8.09
N PHE A 105 -1.57 -12.92 -8.74
CA PHE A 105 -0.32 -13.28 -8.08
C PHE A 105 0.27 -12.11 -7.28
N GLU A 106 0.39 -10.91 -7.87
CA GLU A 106 0.93 -9.73 -7.18
C GLU A 106 0.17 -9.38 -5.91
N ARG A 107 -1.17 -9.49 -5.92
CA ARG A 107 -2.00 -9.26 -4.73
C ARG A 107 -1.72 -10.22 -3.57
N ARG A 108 -1.15 -11.40 -3.84
CA ARG A 108 -0.77 -12.38 -2.82
C ARG A 108 0.64 -12.13 -2.27
N LEU A 109 1.45 -11.33 -2.94
CA LEU A 109 2.74 -10.91 -2.42
C LEU A 109 2.50 -9.84 -1.36
N THR A 110 2.81 -10.13 -0.10
CA THR A 110 2.90 -9.09 0.93
C THR A 110 4.09 -8.20 0.56
N PRO A 111 3.89 -6.91 0.23
CA PRO A 111 5.00 -6.03 -0.09
C PRO A 111 5.77 -5.76 1.21
N THR A 112 6.79 -6.56 1.48
CA THR A 112 7.71 -6.33 2.60
C THR A 112 8.92 -5.61 2.04
N MET A 113 8.91 -4.28 2.12
CA MET A 113 10.12 -3.51 1.85
C MET A 113 11.06 -3.66 3.06
N ARG A 114 11.97 -4.63 3.02
CA ARG A 114 13.02 -4.76 4.03
C ARG A 114 14.09 -3.70 3.76
N GLN A 115 13.87 -2.50 4.27
CA GLN A 115 14.88 -1.46 4.23
C GLN A 115 15.99 -1.82 5.23
N VAL A 116 17.22 -1.99 4.74
CA VAL A 116 18.39 -2.13 5.61
C VAL A 116 18.80 -0.73 6.03
N HIS A 117 18.66 -0.43 7.32
CA HIS A 117 19.08 0.84 7.89
C HIS A 117 20.38 0.64 8.67
N ILE A 118 21.45 1.29 8.20
CA ILE A 118 22.72 1.36 8.94
C ILE A 118 22.54 2.40 10.05
N ALA A 119 23.06 2.09 11.25
CA ALA A 119 22.99 3.01 12.39
C ALA A 119 23.64 4.36 12.07
N GLY A 120 22.94 5.46 12.38
CA GLY A 120 23.39 6.83 12.08
C GLY A 120 23.31 7.23 10.61
N ASP A 121 22.81 6.38 9.71
CA ASP A 121 22.78 6.70 8.27
C ASP A 121 21.63 7.64 7.91
N LYS A 122 20.43 7.36 8.43
CA LYS A 122 19.20 8.09 8.06
C LYS A 122 18.34 8.39 9.27
N VAL A 123 17.82 9.62 9.30
CA VAL A 123 16.65 10.00 10.11
C VAL A 123 15.50 10.35 9.19
N PHE A 124 14.31 9.91 9.55
CA PHE A 124 13.06 10.30 8.91
C PHE A 124 12.38 11.36 9.76
N VAL A 125 12.03 12.49 9.16
CA VAL A 125 11.43 13.63 9.85
C VAL A 125 10.10 13.97 9.21
N ASP A 126 9.09 14.17 10.05
CA ASP A 126 7.75 14.57 9.61
C ASP A 126 7.01 15.36 10.70
N TYR A 127 5.97 16.09 10.29
CA TYR A 127 4.92 16.57 11.19
C TYR A 127 3.76 15.59 11.19
N SER A 128 3.17 15.33 12.35
CA SER A 128 2.02 14.41 12.48
C SER A 128 0.78 14.77 11.64
N GLY A 129 0.74 15.94 11.01
CA GLY A 129 -0.36 16.46 10.20
C GLY A 129 -1.64 16.78 10.98
N LYS A 130 -1.68 16.43 12.27
CA LYS A 130 -2.80 16.68 13.17
C LYS A 130 -2.41 17.72 14.20
N LYS A 131 -3.27 18.72 14.35
CA LYS A 131 -3.16 19.72 15.41
C LYS A 131 -3.74 19.17 16.70
N LEU A 132 -3.00 19.35 17.79
CA LEU A 132 -3.38 18.99 19.15
C LEU A 132 -3.80 20.26 19.91
N PRO A 133 -5.01 20.32 20.48
CA PRO A 133 -5.41 21.45 21.32
C PRO A 133 -4.70 21.38 22.68
N ILE A 134 -3.96 22.42 23.02
CA ILE A 134 -3.34 22.63 24.33
C ILE A 134 -4.14 23.71 25.05
N VAL A 135 -4.68 23.39 26.22
CA VAL A 135 -5.47 24.32 27.04
C VAL A 135 -4.55 24.98 28.06
N ASP A 136 -4.51 26.32 28.05
CA ASP A 136 -3.86 27.07 29.12
C ASP A 136 -4.70 26.95 30.41
N ARG A 137 -4.10 26.38 31.45
CA ARG A 137 -4.78 26.15 32.73
C ARG A 137 -5.20 27.43 33.45
N LYS A 138 -4.54 28.56 33.18
CA LYS A 138 -4.77 29.84 33.86
C LYS A 138 -5.79 30.71 33.13
N THR A 139 -5.76 30.71 31.80
CA THR A 139 -6.66 31.57 30.99
C THR A 139 -7.84 30.82 30.39
N GLY A 140 -7.77 29.48 30.31
CA GLY A 140 -8.76 28.66 29.63
C GLY A 140 -8.67 28.74 28.09
N GLU A 141 -7.69 29.47 27.56
CA GLU A 141 -7.50 29.59 26.11
C GLU A 141 -7.01 28.26 25.51
N ILE A 142 -7.59 27.89 24.38
CA ILE A 142 -7.19 26.70 23.62
C ILE A 142 -6.27 27.15 22.50
N ARG A 143 -5.04 26.65 22.50
CA ARG A 143 -4.06 26.89 21.44
C ARG A 143 -3.69 25.59 20.77
N GLU A 144 -3.78 25.57 19.45
CA GLU A 144 -3.37 24.42 18.66
C GLU A 144 -1.84 24.33 18.57
N ALA A 145 -1.30 23.14 18.77
CA ALA A 145 0.10 22.79 18.55
C ALA A 145 0.21 21.60 17.59
N GLU A 146 1.37 21.40 17.00
CA GLU A 146 1.64 20.32 16.07
C GLU A 146 2.84 19.52 16.54
N ILE A 147 2.83 18.21 16.29
CA ILE A 147 3.91 17.34 16.76
C ILE A 147 4.92 17.14 15.63
N PHE A 148 6.13 17.65 15.83
CA PHE A 148 7.33 17.32 15.08
C PHE A 148 7.85 15.96 15.54
N VAL A 149 8.15 15.06 14.61
CA VAL A 149 8.66 13.72 14.90
C VAL A 149 9.89 13.44 14.05
N GLY A 150 10.94 12.90 14.67
CA GLY A 150 12.14 12.41 14.00
C GLY A 150 12.49 11.00 14.46
N VAL A 151 12.74 10.07 13.53
CA VAL A 151 13.02 8.66 13.85
C VAL A 151 14.27 8.16 13.12
N LEU A 152 15.22 7.59 13.87
CA LEU A 152 16.40 6.92 13.30
C LEU A 152 16.00 5.58 12.67
N GLY A 153 16.32 5.38 11.39
CA GLY A 153 15.87 4.19 10.65
C GLY A 153 16.37 2.85 11.20
N ALA A 154 17.56 2.82 11.81
CA ALA A 154 18.19 1.56 12.26
C ALA A 154 17.67 1.06 13.60
N SER A 155 17.38 1.97 14.53
CA SER A 155 17.01 1.66 15.90
C SER A 155 15.55 1.98 16.22
N SER A 156 14.84 2.62 15.28
CA SER A 156 13.53 3.24 15.54
C SER A 156 13.54 4.20 16.74
N TYR A 157 14.71 4.75 17.08
CA TYR A 157 14.85 5.70 18.17
C TYR A 157 14.22 7.03 17.76
N ALA A 158 13.20 7.45 18.49
CA ALA A 158 12.31 8.53 18.11
C ALA A 158 12.47 9.75 19.03
N PHE A 159 12.40 10.93 18.44
CA PHE A 159 12.25 12.22 19.08
C PHE A 159 10.91 12.81 18.68
N ALA A 160 10.17 13.37 19.63
CA ALA A 160 8.92 14.06 19.37
C ALA A 160 8.83 15.35 20.18
N GLU A 161 8.37 16.43 19.55
CA GLU A 161 8.22 17.74 20.17
C GLU A 161 6.96 18.44 19.67
N ALA A 162 6.25 19.14 20.57
CA ALA A 162 5.15 20.01 20.19
C ALA A 162 5.66 21.40 19.82
N THR A 163 5.39 21.85 18.59
CA THR A 163 5.63 23.23 18.14
C THR A 163 4.32 23.95 17.90
N TRP A 164 4.31 25.26 18.08
CA TRP A 164 3.09 26.07 17.86
C TRP A 164 2.81 26.31 16.38
N THR A 165 3.84 26.30 15.53
CA THR A 165 3.72 26.48 14.08
C THR A 165 4.64 25.52 13.31
N GLN A 166 4.45 25.43 12.00
CA GLN A 166 5.38 24.80 11.05
C GLN A 166 6.27 25.83 10.32
N THR A 167 6.43 27.03 10.89
CA THR A 167 7.27 28.05 10.24
C THR A 167 8.73 27.62 10.24
N LEU A 168 9.52 28.17 9.31
CA LEU A 168 10.93 27.85 9.17
C LEU A 168 11.75 27.97 10.48
N PRO A 169 11.54 28.98 11.36
CA PRO A 169 12.21 29.04 12.65
C PRO A 169 11.90 27.86 13.58
N ASP A 170 10.62 27.48 13.70
CA ASP A 170 10.21 26.34 14.52
C ASP A 170 10.77 25.03 13.94
N TRP A 171 10.76 24.89 12.61
CA TRP A 171 11.32 23.74 11.90
C TRP A 171 12.82 23.56 12.16
N ILE A 172 13.61 24.62 11.99
CA ILE A 172 15.06 24.59 12.25
C ILE A 172 15.33 24.34 13.73
N GLY A 173 14.57 24.98 14.62
CA GLY A 173 14.69 24.80 16.06
C GLY A 173 14.47 23.34 16.49
N SER A 174 13.45 22.68 15.95
CA SER A 174 13.16 21.28 16.25
C SER A 174 14.27 20.34 15.75
N HIS A 175 14.88 20.64 14.60
CA HIS A 175 16.05 19.87 14.13
C HIS A 175 17.24 19.99 15.08
N VAL A 176 17.55 21.19 15.56
CA VAL A 176 18.66 21.41 16.50
C VAL A 176 18.42 20.63 17.80
N ARG A 177 17.22 20.69 18.36
CA ARG A 177 16.86 19.95 19.57
C ARG A 177 16.84 18.43 19.35
N MET A 178 16.37 17.98 18.19
CA MET A 178 16.42 16.58 17.79
C MET A 178 17.86 16.05 17.72
N PHE A 179 18.78 16.77 17.08
CA PHE A 179 20.19 16.35 17.01
C PHE A 179 20.87 16.35 18.37
N ALA A 180 20.54 17.33 19.22
CA ALA A 180 21.01 17.35 20.60
C ALA A 180 20.47 16.14 21.39
N TYR A 181 19.21 15.78 21.21
CA TYR A 181 18.59 14.61 21.84
C TYR A 181 19.25 13.30 21.40
N PHE A 182 19.55 13.15 20.11
CA PHE A 182 20.26 11.98 19.59
C PHE A 182 21.75 11.94 19.95
N GLY A 183 22.32 13.06 20.41
CA GLY A 183 23.75 13.18 20.69
C GLY A 183 24.63 13.14 19.43
N GLY A 184 24.06 13.44 18.26
CA GLY A 184 24.75 13.37 16.97
C GLY A 184 23.87 13.74 15.78
N VAL A 185 24.51 13.84 14.61
CA VAL A 185 23.83 14.18 13.34
C VAL A 185 23.92 12.98 12.39
N PRO A 186 22.78 12.46 11.89
CA PRO A 186 22.75 11.38 10.92
C PRO A 186 23.27 11.85 9.56
N ARG A 187 23.74 10.92 8.72
CA ARG A 187 24.33 11.25 7.41
C ARG A 187 23.31 11.83 6.42
N LEU A 188 22.05 11.43 6.53
CA LEU A 188 20.96 11.88 5.67
C LEU A 188 19.70 12.15 6.49
N ILE A 189 19.04 13.25 6.18
CA ILE A 189 17.71 13.59 6.68
C ILE A 189 16.74 13.33 5.53
N VAL A 190 15.73 12.52 5.77
CA VAL A 190 14.67 12.19 4.82
C VAL A 190 13.37 12.83 5.31
N TYR A 191 12.75 13.60 4.44
CA TYR A 191 11.47 14.26 4.68
C TYR A 191 10.37 13.46 3.97
N ASP A 192 9.39 12.95 4.72
CA ASP A 192 8.35 12.07 4.13
C ASP A 192 7.26 12.89 3.43
N TYR A 193 6.86 14.03 4.01
CA TYR A 193 6.02 15.03 3.33
C TYR A 193 6.16 16.40 4.00
N VAL A 194 6.93 17.30 3.39
CA VAL A 194 6.90 18.72 3.80
C VAL A 194 6.23 19.50 2.68
N PRO A 195 5.11 20.20 2.93
CA PRO A 195 4.47 20.98 1.88
C PRO A 195 5.47 22.01 1.35
N GLY A 196 5.61 22.10 0.03
CA GLY A 196 6.73 22.76 -0.66
C GLY A 196 6.96 24.25 -0.39
N HIS A 197 6.12 24.89 0.43
CA HIS A 197 6.29 26.27 0.89
C HIS A 197 7.21 26.41 2.11
N VAL A 198 7.56 25.32 2.79
CA VAL A 198 8.46 25.33 3.97
C VAL A 198 9.92 25.02 3.57
N ILE A 199 10.13 24.23 2.52
CA ILE A 199 11.46 23.93 1.96
C ILE A 199 11.61 24.66 0.62
N GLY A 200 11.72 25.99 0.68
CA GLY A 200 12.37 26.73 -0.39
C GLY A 200 13.86 26.36 -0.36
N VAL A 201 14.25 25.38 -1.16
CA VAL A 201 15.65 24.90 -1.23
C VAL A 201 16.55 26.09 -1.55
N LEU A 202 17.27 26.56 -0.52
CA LEU A 202 18.56 27.23 -0.67
C LEU A 202 19.51 26.19 -1.33
N CYS A 203 19.42 26.00 -2.65
CA CYS A 203 20.59 25.65 -3.46
C CYS A 203 21.21 27.01 -3.79
N PRO A 204 22.28 27.45 -3.12
CA PRO A 204 23.09 28.50 -3.70
C PRO A 204 23.53 27.99 -5.09
N GLU A 205 23.34 28.79 -6.14
CA GLU A 205 23.66 28.42 -7.53
C GLU A 205 25.05 27.82 -7.73
N ARG A 206 25.98 28.03 -6.78
CA ARG A 206 27.34 27.47 -6.78
C ARG A 206 27.45 25.96 -6.52
N LEU A 207 26.39 25.28 -6.04
CA LEU A 207 26.39 23.83 -5.80
C LEU A 207 25.55 23.04 -6.83
N CYS A 208 24.80 23.74 -7.68
CA CYS A 208 24.01 23.15 -8.74
C CYS A 208 24.92 23.06 -10.00
N ALA A 209 25.17 21.84 -10.51
CA ALA A 209 25.86 21.63 -11.79
C ALA A 209 25.13 22.40 -12.92
N PRO A 210 25.84 22.91 -13.96
CA PRO A 210 25.24 23.81 -14.94
C PRO A 210 24.00 23.20 -15.58
N ALA A 211 22.97 24.04 -15.69
CA ALA A 211 21.63 23.70 -16.13
C ALA A 211 21.63 22.90 -17.43
N GLY A 212 21.22 21.63 -17.34
CA GLY A 212 21.12 20.77 -18.51
C GLY A 212 20.67 19.33 -18.27
N VAL A 213 20.27 18.95 -17.05
CA VAL A 213 19.84 17.57 -16.77
C VAL A 213 18.45 17.59 -16.14
N SER A 214 17.49 17.09 -16.92
CA SER A 214 16.12 16.75 -16.52
C SER A 214 16.12 16.02 -15.16
N PHE A 215 15.53 16.67 -14.16
CA PHE A 215 15.41 16.15 -12.80
C PHE A 215 14.25 15.14 -12.73
N CYS A 216 14.46 13.97 -13.33
CA CYS A 216 13.60 12.80 -13.16
C CYS A 216 14.41 11.52 -13.45
N ASP A 217 15.52 11.33 -12.72
CA ASP A 217 16.04 9.98 -12.46
C ASP A 217 17.12 10.02 -11.37
N GLN A 218 17.20 8.95 -10.59
CA GLN A 218 18.36 8.53 -9.81
C GLN A 218 18.79 9.36 -8.57
N THR A 219 18.44 8.80 -7.42
CA THR A 219 19.39 8.39 -6.37
C THR A 219 20.74 9.14 -6.36
N THR A 220 20.77 10.41 -5.92
CA THR A 220 22.05 11.12 -5.77
C THR A 220 22.27 11.61 -4.35
N ARG A 221 23.34 11.03 -3.79
CA ARG A 221 23.99 11.29 -2.50
C ARG A 221 24.20 12.78 -2.26
N LEU A 222 23.67 13.30 -1.15
CA LEU A 222 24.22 14.46 -0.46
C LEU A 222 25.11 13.94 0.68
N SER A 223 26.39 13.76 0.38
CA SER A 223 27.44 13.77 1.38
C SER A 223 27.78 15.23 1.66
N VAL A 224 27.20 15.79 2.73
CA VAL A 224 27.66 17.08 3.25
C VAL A 224 28.96 16.83 4.01
N ALA A 225 30.03 17.45 3.54
CA ALA A 225 31.35 17.35 4.10
C ALA A 225 31.37 17.86 5.55
N ALA A 226 31.77 16.98 6.47
CA ALA A 226 32.22 17.35 7.80
C ALA A 226 33.56 18.09 7.68
N HIS A 227 33.50 19.40 7.46
CA HIS A 227 34.65 20.28 7.63
C HIS A 227 34.15 21.66 8.02
N LEU A 228 34.07 21.91 9.33
CA LEU A 228 34.25 23.20 10.02
C LEU A 228 33.79 23.09 11.49
N TRP A 229 34.34 22.12 12.23
CA TRP A 229 34.29 22.12 13.70
C TRP A 229 35.69 21.85 14.26
N ARG A 230 36.64 22.69 13.86
CA ARG A 230 37.82 22.99 14.69
C ARG A 230 37.84 24.49 14.91
N THR A 231 38.13 24.83 16.15
CA THR A 231 38.33 26.17 16.72
C THR A 231 37.08 27.04 16.86
N THR A 232 36.37 26.88 17.98
CA THR A 232 36.28 27.94 18.99
C THR A 232 35.88 27.35 20.34
N SER A 233 36.64 27.77 21.34
CA SER A 233 36.63 27.43 22.75
C SER A 233 35.28 27.64 23.45
N ALA A 234 34.95 26.69 24.33
CA ALA A 234 33.86 26.78 25.30
C ALA A 234 34.08 27.94 26.29
N PRO A 235 33.01 28.62 26.74
CA PRO A 235 32.95 29.21 28.06
C PRO A 235 32.21 28.27 29.01
N SER A 236 32.92 27.84 30.05
CA SER A 236 32.38 27.23 31.25
C SER A 236 31.37 28.15 31.94
N TYR A 237 30.21 27.63 32.33
CA TYR A 237 29.43 28.20 33.42
C TYR A 237 28.67 27.12 34.17
N SER A 238 29.08 26.92 35.42
CA SER A 238 28.29 26.38 36.52
C SER A 238 28.20 27.48 37.59
N PRO A 239 27.13 27.49 38.39
CA PRO A 239 27.26 27.57 39.84
C PRO A 239 27.24 26.17 40.47
#